data_AF-A0A7V9BDM0-F1
#
_entry.id   AF-A0A7V9BDM0-F1
#
_cell.length_a   1.000
_cell.length_b   1.000
_cell.length_c   1.000
_cell.angle_alpha   90.00
_cell.angle_beta   90.00
_cell.angle_gamma   90.00
#
_symmetry.space_group_name_H-M   'P 1'
#
loop_
_entity.id
_entity.type
_entity.pdbx_description
1 polymer ?
#
loop_
_entity_poly.entity_id
_entity_poly.type
_entity_poly.pdbx_seq_one_letter_code
_entity_poly.pdbx_strand_id
1 'polypeptide(L)'
;MARRIALGTTVAAVLAATVVLFGGLFSGSAAVGPAAPPTGAAASQLLAGFSPGDTARYVRDLEQRVARAPKDGESLLLLGLAYQQRVRETGDPSFYPRSEEALRRALALLD
;
A
#
# COMPACT_ATOMS: atom_id res chain seq x y z
N MET A 1 37.63 -21.86 32.97
CA MET A 1 36.42 -21.04 32.71
C MET A 1 36.59 -20.23 31.42
N ALA A 2 36.39 -20.84 30.23
CA ALA A 2 36.57 -20.11 28.96
C ALA A 2 35.79 -20.75 27.79
N ARG A 3 34.60 -21.31 28.04
CA ARG A 3 33.84 -22.07 27.01
C ARG A 3 32.37 -21.69 26.87
N ARG A 4 31.94 -20.60 27.52
CA ARG A 4 30.53 -20.13 27.50
C ARG A 4 30.32 -18.84 26.72
N ILE A 5 31.38 -18.17 26.28
CA ILE A 5 31.29 -16.88 25.58
C ILE A 5 31.17 -17.05 24.04
N ALA A 6 31.49 -18.24 23.51
CA ALA A 6 31.45 -18.49 22.07
C ALA A 6 30.06 -18.85 21.50
N LEU A 7 29.04 -19.12 22.34
CA LEU A 7 27.69 -19.45 21.85
C LEU A 7 26.77 -18.21 21.73
N GLY A 8 27.12 -17.08 22.34
CA GLY A 8 26.30 -15.87 22.25
C GLY A 8 26.47 -15.10 20.94
N THR A 9 27.61 -15.27 20.26
CA THR A 9 27.95 -14.51 19.04
C THR A 9 27.36 -15.11 17.77
N THR A 10 27.08 -16.42 17.74
CA THR A 10 26.52 -17.08 16.54
C THR A 10 25.03 -16.85 16.36
N VAL A 11 24.25 -16.72 17.45
CA VAL A 11 22.80 -16.47 17.35
C VAL A 11 22.50 -15.05 16.88
N ALA A 12 23.28 -14.05 17.33
CA ALA A 12 23.13 -12.66 16.88
C ALA A 12 23.47 -12.47 15.40
N ALA A 13 24.48 -13.19 14.89
CA ALA A 13 24.86 -13.13 13.48
C ALA A 13 23.80 -13.76 12.55
N VAL A 14 23.14 -14.84 12.98
CA VAL A 14 22.07 -15.47 12.22
C VAL A 14 20.80 -14.61 12.20
N LEU A 15 20.44 -13.96 13.31
CA LEU A 15 19.30 -13.03 13.33
C LEU A 15 19.55 -11.79 12.44
N ALA A 16 20.75 -11.20 12.49
CA ALA A 16 21.13 -10.10 11.61
C ALA A 16 21.10 -10.50 10.13
N ALA A 17 21.55 -11.71 9.79
CA ALA A 17 21.49 -12.23 8.42
C ALA A 17 20.04 -12.44 7.93
N THR A 18 19.13 -12.90 8.79
CA THR A 18 17.70 -13.01 8.43
C THR A 18 17.02 -11.66 8.27
N VAL A 19 17.37 -10.64 9.06
CA VAL A 19 16.83 -9.27 8.89
C VAL A 19 17.37 -8.62 7.62
N VAL A 20 18.61 -8.90 7.21
CA VAL A 20 19.14 -8.43 5.92
C VAL A 20 18.50 -9.18 4.75
N LEU A 21 18.28 -10.50 4.86
CA LEU A 21 17.63 -11.27 3.79
C LEU A 21 16.13 -11.01 3.65
N PHE A 22 15.41 -10.72 4.74
CA PHE A 22 13.94 -10.52 4.72
C PHE A 22 13.49 -9.06 4.93
N GLY A 23 14.32 -8.19 5.52
CA GLY A 23 13.96 -6.80 5.87
C GLY A 23 14.36 -5.76 4.82
N GLY A 24 15.17 -6.13 3.82
CA GLY A 24 15.59 -5.22 2.74
C GLY A 24 14.47 -4.81 1.77
N LEU A 25 13.31 -5.46 1.82
CA LEU A 25 12.19 -5.18 0.92
C LEU A 25 11.35 -3.95 1.33
N PHE A 26 11.53 -3.42 2.55
CA PHE A 26 10.74 -2.29 3.05
C PHE A 26 11.42 -0.92 2.88
N SER A 27 12.68 -0.86 2.43
CA SER A 27 13.32 0.40 2.06
C SER A 27 13.03 0.72 0.59
N GLY A 28 11.77 1.08 0.33
CA GLY A 28 11.35 1.63 -0.96
C GLY A 28 11.96 3.01 -1.18
N SER A 29 13.22 3.06 -1.62
CA SER A 29 13.72 4.24 -2.35
C SER A 29 13.36 4.08 -3.82
N ALA A 30 12.10 4.38 -4.14
CA ALA A 30 11.77 4.77 -5.50
C ALA A 30 12.37 6.16 -5.72
N ALA A 31 13.56 6.20 -6.30
CA ALA A 31 14.08 7.42 -6.91
C ALA A 31 13.22 7.71 -8.15
N VAL A 32 12.08 8.34 -7.94
CA VAL A 32 11.31 9.00 -8.98
C VAL A 32 11.91 10.41 -9.11
N GLY A 33 12.10 10.88 -10.35
CA GLY A 33 12.68 12.21 -10.65
C GLY A 33 11.94 13.36 -9.96
N PRO A 34 12.33 14.64 -10.20
CA PRO A 34 11.83 15.79 -9.45
C PRO A 34 10.36 16.10 -9.79
N ALA A 35 9.44 15.24 -9.35
CA ALA A 35 8.11 15.63 -8.97
C ALA A 35 8.25 16.33 -7.61
N ALA A 36 7.66 17.51 -7.47
CA ALA A 36 7.59 18.18 -6.18
C ALA A 36 7.05 17.15 -5.16
N PRO A 37 7.71 16.99 -3.99
CA PRO A 37 7.24 16.01 -3.02
C PRO A 37 5.79 16.36 -2.69
N PRO A 38 4.85 15.40 -2.73
CA PRO A 38 3.54 15.63 -2.13
C PRO A 38 3.80 16.18 -0.73
N THR A 39 3.12 17.26 -0.35
CA THR A 39 3.22 17.77 1.02
C THR A 39 3.05 16.56 1.94
N GLY A 40 3.99 16.31 2.86
CA GLY A 40 4.09 15.00 3.53
C GLY A 40 2.76 14.53 4.14
N ALA A 41 1.89 15.46 4.51
CA ALA A 41 0.52 15.22 4.95
C ALA A 41 -0.37 14.46 3.94
N ALA A 42 -0.35 14.84 2.65
CA ALA A 42 -1.18 14.20 1.62
C ALA A 42 -0.77 12.75 1.37
N ALA A 43 0.54 12.49 1.26
CA ALA A 43 1.07 11.12 1.14
C ALA A 43 0.74 10.28 2.39
N SER A 44 0.87 10.87 3.58
CA SER A 44 0.53 10.20 4.85
C SER A 44 -0.95 9.81 4.91
N GLN A 45 -1.83 10.69 4.45
CA GLN A 45 -3.27 10.45 4.45
C GLN A 45 -3.68 9.36 3.46
N LEU A 46 -3.06 9.33 2.27
CA LEU A 46 -3.23 8.22 1.33
C LEU A 46 -2.78 6.90 1.96
N LEU A 47 -1.57 6.87 2.54
CA LEU A 47 -1.01 5.67 3.14
C LEU A 47 -1.88 5.15 4.30
N ALA A 48 -2.44 6.07 5.11
CA ALA A 48 -3.38 5.72 6.17
C ALA A 48 -4.66 5.07 5.64
N GLY A 49 -5.18 5.51 4.49
CA GLY A 49 -6.34 4.90 3.84
C GLY A 49 -6.12 3.45 3.38
N PHE A 50 -4.88 3.09 3.05
CA PHE A 50 -4.48 1.73 2.64
C PHE A 50 -3.89 0.89 3.78
N SER A 51 -3.89 1.41 5.01
CA SER A 51 -3.44 0.66 6.18
C SER A 51 -4.32 -0.57 6.41
N PRO A 52 -3.76 -1.74 6.80
CA PRO A 52 -4.53 -2.93 7.09
C PRO A 52 -5.67 -2.66 8.09
N GLY A 53 -6.90 -3.00 7.70
CA GLY A 53 -8.09 -2.79 8.52
C GLY A 53 -8.80 -1.44 8.30
N ASP A 54 -8.13 -0.46 7.67
CA ASP A 54 -8.74 0.84 7.34
C ASP A 54 -9.25 0.92 5.90
N THR A 55 -8.74 0.07 5.01
CA THR A 55 -9.12 0.00 3.58
C THR A 55 -10.63 -0.10 3.37
N ALA A 56 -11.36 -0.87 4.20
CA ALA A 56 -12.82 -1.00 4.05
C ALA A 56 -13.56 0.33 4.26
N ARG A 57 -13.09 1.17 5.19
CA ARG A 57 -13.64 2.51 5.40
C ARG A 57 -13.26 3.43 4.26
N TYR A 58 -12.01 3.35 3.83
CA TYR A 58 -11.51 4.15 2.72
C TYR A 58 -12.26 3.88 1.41
N VAL A 59 -12.58 2.60 1.12
CA VAL A 59 -13.46 2.21 0.00
C VAL A 59 -14.81 2.92 0.10
N ARG A 60 -15.48 2.89 1.26
CA ARG A 60 -16.79 3.56 1.44
C ARG A 60 -16.70 5.07 1.21
N ASP A 61 -15.64 5.70 1.70
CA ASP A 61 -15.44 7.14 1.53
C ASP A 61 -15.20 7.51 0.06
N LEU A 62 -14.45 6.67 -0.67
CA LEU A 62 -14.21 6.83 -2.11
C LEU A 62 -15.47 6.54 -2.93
N GLU A 63 -16.24 5.51 -2.60
CA GLU A 63 -17.55 5.24 -3.22
C GLU A 63 -18.49 6.45 -3.08
N GLN A 64 -18.54 7.07 -1.90
CA GLN A 64 -19.30 8.30 -1.68
C GLN A 64 -18.78 9.48 -2.49
N ARG A 65 -17.45 9.65 -2.60
CA ARG A 65 -16.86 10.70 -3.43
C ARG A 65 -17.22 10.52 -4.90
N VAL A 66 -17.06 9.32 -5.44
CA VAL A 66 -17.42 8.99 -6.83
C VAL A 66 -18.92 9.16 -7.07
N ALA A 67 -19.77 8.82 -6.08
CA ALA A 67 -21.21 9.06 -6.20
C ALA A 67 -21.56 10.56 -6.32
N ARG A 68 -20.84 11.43 -5.60
CA ARG A 68 -21.02 12.90 -5.65
C ARG A 68 -20.36 13.53 -6.88
N ALA A 69 -19.22 13.00 -7.31
CA ALA A 69 -18.42 13.49 -8.42
C ALA A 69 -18.03 12.33 -9.37
N PRO A 70 -18.94 11.89 -10.25
CA PRO A 70 -18.72 10.68 -11.07
C PRO A 70 -17.57 10.77 -12.08
N LYS A 71 -17.08 11.98 -12.34
CA LYS A 71 -15.97 12.30 -13.25
C LYS A 71 -14.66 12.63 -12.52
N ASP A 72 -14.59 12.41 -11.20
CA ASP A 72 -13.34 12.53 -10.45
C ASP A 72 -12.44 11.32 -10.74
N GLY A 73 -11.53 11.49 -11.70
CA GLY A 73 -10.60 10.46 -12.15
C GLY A 73 -9.64 9.99 -11.05
N GLU A 74 -9.21 10.89 -10.16
CA GLU A 74 -8.32 10.54 -9.06
C GLU A 74 -9.05 9.69 -8.00
N SER A 75 -10.28 10.07 -7.62
CA SER A 75 -11.10 9.25 -6.71
C SER A 75 -11.41 7.87 -7.31
N LEU A 76 -11.65 7.78 -8.63
CA LEU A 76 -11.85 6.51 -9.34
C LEU A 76 -10.59 5.64 -9.34
N LEU A 77 -9.43 6.23 -9.59
CA LEU A 77 -8.13 5.54 -9.52
C LEU A 77 -7.90 4.95 -8.13
N LEU A 78 -8.05 5.78 -7.09
CA LEU A 78 -7.88 5.35 -5.70
C LEU A 78 -8.90 4.29 -5.30
N LEU A 79 -10.15 4.39 -5.77
CA LEU A 79 -11.18 3.38 -5.53
C LEU A 79 -10.81 2.03 -6.15
N GLY A 80 -10.30 2.05 -7.38
CA GLY A 80 -9.79 0.87 -8.07
C GLY A 80 -8.68 0.17 -7.30
N LEU A 81 -7.68 0.93 -6.83
CA LEU A 81 -6.58 0.41 -6.01
C LEU A 81 -7.06 -0.12 -4.65
N ALA A 82 -7.99 0.59 -4.00
CA ALA A 82 -8.55 0.19 -2.71
C ALA A 82 -9.30 -1.15 -2.80
N TYR A 83 -10.02 -1.40 -3.90
CA TYR A 83 -10.61 -2.72 -4.14
C TYR A 83 -9.57 -3.84 -4.28
N GLN A 84 -8.42 -3.59 -4.93
CA GLN A 84 -7.35 -4.60 -4.99
C GLN A 84 -6.78 -4.90 -3.60
N GLN A 85 -6.64 -3.88 -2.76
CA GLN A 85 -6.24 -4.06 -1.38
C GLN A 85 -7.29 -4.88 -0.59
N ARG A 86 -8.59 -4.68 -0.85
CA ARG A 86 -9.65 -5.53 -0.25
C ARG A 86 -9.53 -6.99 -0.65
N VAL A 87 -9.11 -7.30 -1.88
CA VAL A 87 -8.81 -8.69 -2.26
C VAL A 87 -7.68 -9.25 -1.40
N ARG A 88 -6.59 -8.52 -1.21
CA ARG A 88 -5.45 -8.97 -0.38
C ARG A 88 -5.86 -9.20 1.08
N GLU A 89 -6.75 -8.37 1.61
CA GLU A 89 -7.21 -8.45 3.00
C GLU A 89 -8.26 -9.54 3.23
N THR A 90 -9.14 -9.80 2.27
CA THR A 90 -10.33 -10.65 2.47
C THR A 90 -10.32 -11.94 1.68
N GLY A 91 -9.52 -12.02 0.62
CA GLY A 91 -9.58 -13.10 -0.35
C GLY A 91 -10.85 -13.11 -1.21
N ASP A 92 -11.71 -12.09 -1.12
CA ASP A 92 -12.96 -12.02 -1.89
C ASP A 92 -12.67 -11.58 -3.34
N PRO A 93 -12.84 -12.46 -4.35
CA PRO A 93 -12.56 -12.13 -5.73
C PRO A 93 -13.58 -11.16 -6.35
N SER A 94 -14.72 -10.90 -5.70
CA SER A 94 -15.74 -9.96 -6.20
C SER A 94 -15.25 -8.53 -6.32
N PHE A 95 -14.15 -8.18 -5.63
CA PHE A 95 -13.51 -6.88 -5.75
C PHE A 95 -12.69 -6.69 -7.03
N TYR A 96 -12.27 -7.76 -7.73
CA TYR A 96 -11.55 -7.64 -8.99
C TYR A 96 -12.35 -6.93 -10.10
N PRO A 97 -13.57 -7.36 -10.47
CA PRO A 97 -14.35 -6.66 -11.50
C PRO A 97 -14.69 -5.23 -11.08
N ARG A 98 -14.89 -4.97 -9.78
CA ARG A 98 -15.12 -3.61 -9.26
C ARG A 98 -13.89 -2.71 -9.41
N SER A 99 -12.70 -3.26 -9.17
CA SER A 99 -11.43 -2.57 -9.40
C SER A 99 -11.26 -2.22 -10.87
N GLU A 100 -11.46 -3.19 -11.76
CA GLU A 100 -11.31 -3.00 -13.21
C GLU A 100 -12.23 -1.89 -13.74
N GLU A 101 -13.51 -1.89 -13.34
CA GLU A 101 -14.46 -0.87 -13.73
C GLU A 101 -14.02 0.54 -13.31
N ALA A 102 -13.61 0.69 -12.04
CA ALA A 102 -13.14 1.98 -11.52
C ALA A 102 -11.89 2.47 -12.26
N LEU A 103 -10.91 1.59 -12.50
CA LEU A 103 -9.66 1.93 -13.19
C LEU A 103 -9.90 2.28 -14.67
N ARG A 104 -10.79 1.56 -15.36
CA ARG A 104 -11.13 1.87 -16.76
C ARG A 104 -11.76 3.25 -16.88
N ARG A 105 -12.66 3.60 -15.96
CA ARG A 105 -13.25 4.93 -15.89
C ARG A 105 -12.22 6.01 -15.54
N ALA A 106 -11.30 5.70 -14.63
CA ALA A 106 -10.22 6.62 -14.28
C ALA A 106 -9.33 6.94 -15.50
N LEU A 107 -8.90 5.92 -16.25
CA LEU A 107 -8.10 6.09 -17.46
C LEU A 107 -8.80 7.02 -18.47
N ALA A 108 -10.08 6.77 -18.76
CA ALA A 108 -10.87 7.58 -19.68
C ALA A 108 -11.05 9.06 -19.26
N LEU A 109 -10.72 9.41 -18.01
CA LEU A 109 -10.85 10.77 -17.45
C LEU A 109 -9.50 11.43 -17.16
N LEU A 110 -8.41 10.67 -17.11
CA LEU A 110 -7.05 11.13 -16.81
C LEU A 110 -6.17 11.28 -18.06
N ASP A 111 -6.59 10.70 -19.19
CA ASP A 111 -6.04 10.94 -20.53
C ASP A 111 -6.39 12.35 -21.07
#